data_AF-A0A1Q7VSN1-F1
#
_entry.id   AF-A0A1Q7VSN1-F1
#
_cell.length_a   1.000
_cell.length_b   1.000
_cell.length_c   1.000
_cell.angle_alpha   90.00
_cell.angle_beta   90.00
_cell.angle_gamma   90.00
#
_symmetry.space_group_name_H-M   'P 1'
#
loop_
_entity.id
_entity.type
_entity.pdbx_description
1 polymer ?
#
loop_
_entity_poly.entity_id
_entity_poly.type
_entity_poly.pdbx_seq_one_letter_code
_entity_poly.pdbx_strand_id
1 'polypeptide(L)'
;MTVNRSALVFLDKEHAPEATEEELLQETFSNLATDWKASTAAWSSIARRYAHPSYQAILALGKDAIPLILNELKNRPDYWFAALRVLTKDSPVGPEVGFDQAVEGWLAWGKAHGHLD
;
A
#
# COMPACT_ATOMS: atom_id res chain seq x y z
N MET A 1 -50.01 30.09 10.93
CA MET A 1 -48.71 30.46 11.53
C MET A 1 -47.82 29.23 11.43
N THR A 2 -46.80 29.09 10.59
CA THR A 2 -46.16 29.96 9.61
C THR A 2 -45.55 29.00 8.58
N VAL A 3 -45.90 29.18 7.31
CA VAL A 3 -45.13 28.64 6.18
C VAL A 3 -43.85 29.47 6.13
N ASN A 4 -42.67 28.85 6.16
CA ASN A 4 -41.46 29.55 5.74
C ASN A 4 -41.06 29.07 4.34
N ARG A 5 -41.12 30.01 3.40
CA ARG A 5 -40.87 29.85 1.97
C ARG A 5 -39.37 30.07 1.68
N SER A 6 -38.86 29.23 0.78
CA SER A 6 -37.95 29.52 -0.34
C SER A 6 -36.99 30.73 -0.27
N ALA A 7 -35.71 30.43 -0.47
CA ALA A 7 -34.88 31.01 -1.54
C ALA A 7 -33.62 30.11 -1.67
N LEU A 8 -33.48 29.34 -2.75
CA LEU A 8 -32.67 29.75 -3.89
C LEU A 8 -31.26 30.22 -3.49
N VAL A 9 -30.35 29.25 -3.36
CA VAL A 9 -28.97 29.45 -3.85
C VAL A 9 -28.70 28.28 -4.79
N PHE A 10 -29.04 28.51 -6.06
CA PHE A 10 -28.34 27.88 -7.17
C PHE A 10 -26.88 28.28 -7.09
N LEU A 11 -25.99 27.30 -7.15
CA LEU A 11 -24.75 27.35 -7.94
C LEU A 11 -24.35 25.90 -8.18
N ASP A 12 -24.48 25.47 -9.42
CA ASP A 12 -23.82 24.29 -9.97
C ASP A 12 -22.32 24.37 -9.63
N LYS A 13 -21.90 23.67 -8.59
CA LYS A 13 -20.55 23.12 -8.57
C LYS A 13 -20.70 21.72 -9.14
N GLU A 14 -20.21 21.52 -10.36
CA GLU A 14 -19.71 20.21 -10.76
C GLU A 14 -18.84 19.70 -9.61
N HIS A 15 -19.40 18.77 -8.83
CA HIS A 15 -18.61 18.01 -7.88
C HIS A 15 -17.77 17.08 -8.75
N ALA A 16 -16.55 17.51 -9.07
CA ALA A 16 -15.49 16.55 -9.33
C ALA A 16 -15.54 15.52 -8.19
N PRO A 17 -15.52 14.22 -8.48
CA PRO A 17 -15.62 13.21 -7.44
C PRO A 17 -14.52 13.48 -6.42
N GLU A 18 -14.92 13.74 -5.17
CA GLU A 18 -13.98 13.87 -4.06
C GLU A 18 -13.35 12.49 -3.89
N ALA A 19 -12.01 12.41 -3.99
CA ALA A 19 -11.30 11.14 -3.90
C ALA A 19 -11.63 10.46 -2.57
N THR A 20 -11.94 9.18 -2.64
CA THR A 20 -12.19 8.35 -1.45
C THR A 20 -10.91 8.20 -0.62
N GLU A 21 -11.06 7.93 0.67
CA GLU A 21 -9.93 7.62 1.56
C GLU A 21 -9.06 6.48 1.01
N GLU A 22 -9.69 5.48 0.37
CA GLU A 22 -9.01 4.34 -0.26
C GLU A 22 -8.17 4.78 -1.46
N GLU A 23 -8.70 5.65 -2.33
CA GLU A 23 -7.97 6.21 -3.47
C GLU A 23 -6.77 7.05 -2.99
N LEU A 24 -6.94 7.87 -1.95
CA LEU A 24 -5.86 8.66 -1.36
C LEU A 24 -4.77 7.78 -0.74
N LEU A 25 -5.16 6.70 -0.05
CA LEU A 25 -4.22 5.73 0.50
C LEU A 25 -3.45 5.02 -0.61
N GLN A 26 -4.14 4.57 -1.66
CA GLN A 26 -3.52 3.91 -2.81
C GLN A 26 -2.55 4.84 -3.54
N GLU A 27 -2.93 6.11 -3.74
CA GLU A 27 -2.05 7.12 -4.33
C GLU A 27 -0.82 7.36 -3.45
N THR A 28 -1.03 7.55 -2.14
CA THR A 28 0.07 7.76 -1.18
C THR A 28 1.04 6.59 -1.21
N PHE A 29 0.54 5.36 -1.14
CA PHE A 29 1.37 4.15 -1.23
C PHE A 29 2.13 4.08 -2.56
N SER A 30 1.43 4.30 -3.69
CA SER A 30 2.02 4.24 -5.04
C SER A 30 3.18 5.23 -5.20
N ASN A 31 3.00 6.46 -4.70
CA ASN A 31 4.03 7.50 -4.74
C ASN A 31 5.24 7.10 -3.89
N LEU A 32 5.04 6.61 -2.67
CA LEU A 32 6.12 6.15 -1.79
C LEU A 32 6.86 4.94 -2.36
N ALA A 33 6.14 3.98 -2.93
CA ALA A 33 6.74 2.77 -3.52
C ALA A 33 7.55 3.10 -4.78
N THR A 34 7.04 4.01 -5.62
CA THR A 34 7.74 4.49 -6.82
C THR A 34 9.03 5.21 -6.44
N ASP A 35 8.96 6.16 -5.50
CA ASP A 35 10.14 6.88 -5.02
C ASP A 35 11.16 5.94 -4.37
N TRP A 36 10.73 5.00 -3.52
CA TRP A 36 11.61 4.01 -2.92
C TRP A 36 12.34 3.18 -3.98
N LYS A 37 11.64 2.69 -5.00
CA LYS A 37 12.25 1.89 -6.08
C LYS A 37 13.26 2.70 -6.87
N ALA A 38 12.89 3.92 -7.29
CA ALA A 38 13.79 4.81 -8.03
C ALA A 38 15.06 5.16 -7.23
N SER A 39 14.89 5.53 -5.96
CA SER A 39 15.98 5.97 -5.08
C SER A 39 16.91 4.84 -4.64
N THR A 40 16.42 3.59 -4.65
CA THR A 40 17.17 2.43 -4.14
C THR A 40 17.60 1.42 -5.19
N ALA A 41 17.28 1.60 -6.48
CA ALA A 41 17.55 0.64 -7.55
C ALA A 41 19.03 0.21 -7.66
N ALA A 42 19.97 1.13 -7.41
CA ALA A 42 21.41 0.87 -7.48
C ALA A 42 22.01 0.36 -6.14
N TRP A 43 21.20 0.19 -5.10
CA TRP A 43 21.70 -0.18 -3.77
C TRP A 43 21.69 -1.70 -3.57
N SER A 44 22.85 -2.28 -3.31
CA SER A 44 22.98 -3.71 -2.99
C SER A 44 22.63 -4.07 -1.55
N SER A 45 22.60 -3.09 -0.63
CA SER A 45 22.34 -3.31 0.79
C SER A 45 20.84 -3.30 1.10
N ILE A 46 20.26 -4.49 1.35
CA ILE A 46 18.85 -4.63 1.77
C ILE A 46 18.55 -3.81 3.03
N ALA A 47 19.47 -3.80 4.01
CA ALA A 47 19.31 -3.00 5.22
C ALA A 47 19.19 -1.50 4.92
N ARG A 48 19.98 -1.00 3.96
CA ARG A 48 19.90 0.40 3.52
C ARG A 48 18.59 0.68 2.77
N ARG A 49 18.14 -0.26 1.92
CA ARG A 49 16.84 -0.15 1.22
C ARG A 49 15.67 -0.10 2.22
N TYR A 50 15.72 -0.94 3.26
CA TYR A 50 14.71 -0.97 4.34
C TYR A 50 14.69 0.33 5.14
N ALA A 51 15.86 0.91 5.44
CA ALA A 51 15.97 2.17 6.18
C ALA A 51 15.60 3.42 5.37
N HIS A 52 15.27 3.30 4.08
CA HIS A 52 14.88 4.43 3.25
C HIS A 52 13.63 5.12 3.80
N PRO A 53 13.55 6.47 3.83
CA PRO A 53 12.41 7.20 4.38
C PRO A 53 11.07 6.77 3.79
N SER A 54 10.99 6.57 2.47
CA SER A 54 9.75 6.17 1.79
C SER A 54 9.32 4.74 2.15
N TYR A 55 10.27 3.84 2.41
CA TYR A 55 9.94 2.50 2.93
C TYR A 55 9.41 2.58 4.37
N GLN A 56 10.02 3.42 5.21
CA GLN A 56 9.54 3.66 6.58
C GLN A 56 8.15 4.32 6.60
N ALA A 57 7.89 5.24 5.66
CA ALA A 57 6.57 5.85 5.50
C ALA A 57 5.52 4.82 5.08
N ILE A 58 5.85 3.86 4.20
CA ILE A 58 4.96 2.73 3.88
C ILE A 58 4.63 1.91 5.14
N LEU A 59 5.60 1.66 6.02
CA LEU A 59 5.33 0.98 7.29
C LEU A 59 4.40 1.80 8.21
N ALA A 60 4.51 3.12 8.17
CA ALA A 60 3.68 4.03 8.96
C ALA A 60 2.21 4.08 8.49
N LEU A 61 1.92 3.69 7.24
CA LEU A 61 0.55 3.48 6.75
C LEU A 61 -0.16 2.32 7.48
N GLY A 62 0.59 1.45 8.17
CA GLY A 62 0.01 0.41 9.01
C GLY A 62 -0.63 -0.73 8.21
N LYS A 63 -1.67 -1.33 8.79
CA LYS A 63 -2.29 -2.55 8.25
C LYS A 63 -3.00 -2.35 6.91
N ASP A 64 -3.46 -1.14 6.64
CA ASP A 64 -4.18 -0.83 5.40
C ASP A 64 -3.26 -0.90 4.17
N ALA A 65 -1.94 -0.81 4.38
CA ALA A 65 -0.95 -1.02 3.33
C ALA A 65 -0.71 -2.50 2.98
N ILE A 66 -1.17 -3.47 3.79
CA ILE A 66 -0.95 -4.92 3.52
C ILE A 66 -1.46 -5.33 2.13
N PRO A 67 -2.74 -5.09 1.74
CA PRO A 67 -3.22 -5.45 0.41
C PRO A 67 -2.49 -4.70 -0.70
N LEU A 68 -2.07 -3.45 -0.46
CA LEU A 68 -1.32 -2.64 -1.44
C LEU A 68 0.08 -3.20 -1.67
N ILE A 69 0.80 -3.57 -0.61
CA ILE A 69 2.13 -4.20 -0.67
C ILE A 69 2.04 -5.56 -1.38
N LEU A 70 1.03 -6.36 -1.07
CA LEU A 70 0.83 -7.66 -1.71
C LEU A 70 0.53 -7.52 -3.21
N ASN A 71 -0.29 -6.54 -3.61
CA ASN A 71 -0.53 -6.24 -5.01
C ASN A 71 0.74 -5.73 -5.72
N GLU A 72 1.54 -4.88 -5.07
CA GLU A 72 2.83 -4.45 -5.63
C GLU A 72 3.81 -5.61 -5.75
N LEU A 73 3.85 -6.51 -4.77
CA LEU A 73 4.65 -7.74 -4.81
C LEU A 73 4.22 -8.66 -5.96
N LYS A 74 2.91 -8.77 -6.23
CA LYS A 74 2.33 -9.55 -7.34
C LYS A 74 2.72 -8.97 -8.70
N ASN A 75 2.65 -7.64 -8.86
CA ASN A 75 2.80 -6.98 -10.15
C ASN A 75 4.25 -6.63 -10.48
N ARG A 76 5.03 -6.23 -9.48
CA ARG A 76 6.43 -5.78 -9.60
C ARG A 76 7.24 -6.29 -8.41
N PRO A 77 7.56 -7.60 -8.37
CA PRO A 77 8.24 -8.23 -7.24
C PRO A 77 9.52 -7.49 -6.83
N ASP A 78 9.65 -7.23 -5.53
CA ASP A 78 10.84 -6.65 -4.90
C ASP A 78 10.84 -7.04 -3.41
N TYR A 79 11.84 -6.58 -2.63
CA TYR A 79 12.03 -6.92 -1.22
C TYR A 79 10.99 -6.30 -0.27
N TRP A 80 9.74 -6.70 -0.41
CA TRP A 80 8.61 -6.30 0.45
C TRP A 80 8.44 -7.18 1.69
N PHE A 81 9.14 -8.31 1.78
CA PHE A 81 8.93 -9.31 2.84
C PHE A 81 9.13 -8.75 4.25
N ALA A 82 10.06 -7.81 4.43
CA ALA A 82 10.28 -7.18 5.73
C ALA A 82 9.07 -6.33 6.15
N ALA A 83 8.50 -5.54 5.24
CA ALA A 83 7.28 -4.80 5.50
C ALA A 83 6.12 -5.71 5.85
N LEU A 84 5.91 -6.77 5.06
CA LEU A 84 4.85 -7.74 5.32
C LEU A 84 4.99 -8.38 6.71
N ARG A 85 6.16 -8.91 7.08
CA ARG A 85 6.40 -9.45 8.43
C ARG A 85 6.10 -8.44 9.54
N VAL A 86 6.50 -7.18 9.37
CA VAL A 86 6.31 -6.13 10.37
C VAL A 86 4.83 -5.79 10.54
N LEU A 87 4.07 -5.71 9.45
CA LEU A 87 2.68 -5.29 9.45
C LEU A 87 1.72 -6.42 9.83
N THR A 88 1.98 -7.64 9.33
CA THR A 88 1.13 -8.81 9.59
C THR A 88 1.49 -9.52 10.89
N LYS A 89 2.72 -9.32 11.40
CA LYS A 89 3.31 -10.12 12.49
C LYS A 89 3.39 -11.61 12.18
N ASP A 90 3.47 -11.95 10.89
CA ASP A 90 3.42 -13.32 10.39
C ASP A 90 4.65 -13.65 9.53
N SER A 91 4.93 -14.94 9.33
CA SER A 91 6.05 -15.39 8.49
C SER A 91 5.71 -16.71 7.78
N PRO A 92 4.93 -16.65 6.67
CA PRO A 92 4.47 -17.86 5.96
C PRO A 92 5.60 -18.65 5.29
N VAL A 93 6.77 -18.05 5.16
CA VAL A 93 7.98 -18.66 4.60
C VAL A 93 9.14 -18.54 5.59
N GLY A 94 9.98 -19.58 5.64
CA GLY A 94 11.21 -19.57 6.43
C GLY A 94 12.29 -18.68 5.83
N PRO A 95 13.35 -18.32 6.59
CA PRO A 95 14.44 -17.46 6.11
C PRO A 95 15.31 -18.10 5.02
N GLU A 96 15.26 -19.43 4.89
CA GLU A 96 16.09 -20.20 3.97
C GLU A 96 15.53 -20.27 2.54
N VAL A 97 14.31 -19.77 2.32
CA VAL A 97 13.67 -19.88 0.99
C VAL A 97 14.27 -18.87 0.01
N GLY A 98 14.32 -19.26 -1.27
CA GLY A 98 14.72 -18.35 -2.35
C GLY A 98 13.71 -17.21 -2.56
N PHE A 99 14.13 -16.19 -3.30
CA PHE A 99 13.30 -15.01 -3.57
C PHE A 99 11.93 -15.37 -4.18
N ASP A 100 11.91 -16.19 -5.23
CA ASP A 100 10.66 -16.56 -5.92
C ASP A 100 9.70 -17.33 -4.99
N GLN A 101 10.23 -18.25 -4.20
CA GLN A 101 9.44 -18.99 -3.20
C GLN A 101 8.91 -18.07 -2.10
N ALA A 102 9.68 -17.06 -1.70
CA ALA A 102 9.20 -16.05 -0.76
C ALA A 102 8.06 -15.22 -1.35
N VAL A 103 8.15 -14.82 -2.63
CA VAL A 103 7.07 -14.14 -3.35
C VAL A 103 5.81 -15.01 -3.34
N GLU A 104 5.92 -16.26 -3.80
CA GLU A 104 4.80 -17.20 -3.87
C GLU A 104 4.15 -17.43 -2.51
N GLY A 105 4.94 -17.66 -1.47
CA GLY A 105 4.42 -17.91 -0.12
C GLY A 105 3.69 -16.70 0.47
N TRP A 106 4.19 -15.48 0.23
CA TRP A 106 3.49 -14.26 0.65
C TRP A 106 2.21 -14.00 -0.15
N LEU A 107 2.20 -14.28 -1.46
CA LEU A 107 0.98 -14.15 -2.27
C LEU A 107 -0.06 -15.21 -1.88
N ALA A 108 0.35 -16.44 -1.59
CA ALA A 108 -0.52 -17.50 -1.09
C ALA A 108 -1.11 -17.14 0.28
N TRP A 109 -0.28 -16.61 1.20
CA TRP A 109 -0.74 -16.08 2.48
C TRP A 109 -1.76 -14.95 2.28
N GLY A 110 -1.47 -14.00 1.38
CA GLY A 110 -2.37 -12.89 1.09
C GLY A 110 -3.75 -13.33 0.62
N LYS A 111 -3.81 -14.31 -0.29
CA LYS A 111 -5.08 -14.92 -0.74
C LYS A 111 -5.81 -15.64 0.39
N ALA A 112 -5.11 -16.44 1.18
CA ALA A 112 -5.71 -17.18 2.29
C ALA A 112 -6.33 -16.28 3.38
N HIS A 113 -5.85 -15.04 3.50
CA HIS A 113 -6.31 -14.06 4.48
C HIS A 113 -7.23 -12.98 3.87
N GLY A 114 -7.62 -13.09 2.60
CA GLY A 114 -8.53 -12.15 1.95
C GLY A 114 -7.93 -10.79 1.62
N HIS A 115 -6.61 -10.69 1.48
CA HIS A 115 -5.90 -9.47 1.06
C HIS A 115 -5.65 -9.41 -0.46
N LEU A 116 -5.92 -10.49 -1.18
CA LEU A 116 -5.77 -10.60 -2.63
C LEU A 116 -6.94 -11.40 -3.20
N ASP A 117 -7.47 -10.92 -4.32
CA ASP A 117 -8.40 -11.65 -5.18
C ASP A 117 -7.67 -12.67 -6.09
#